data_AF-A0A964ALD0-F1
#
_entry.id   AF-A0A964ALD0-F1
#
_cell.length_a   1.000
_cell.length_b   1.000
_cell.length_c   1.000
_cell.angle_alpha   90.00
_cell.angle_beta   90.00
_cell.angle_gamma   90.00
#
_symmetry.space_group_name_H-M   'P 1'
#
loop_
_entity.id
_entity.type
_entity.pdbx_description
1 polymer ?
#
loop_
_entity_poly.entity_id
_entity_poly.type
_entity_poly.pdbx_seq_one_letter_code
_entity_poly.pdbx_strand_id
1 'polypeptide(L)'
;MSNNNLVLAIGGLVIGVVAGAGVYALTSSPETVTVNEVHEVEKELTAEELEALCSDQLAGERATLQTAQAKVVDLQSQLDAREAELAKMKEGAEKDEAKRAAAAKKWREMEAEIETLRSQLAEAEQERDSLLVELKETVVKLEAQIKETERQTQRAERYKAESHQNLWTTFMAEAKVDICDRGTRRRHDKCHEAVDEAMDAAGVKDRFIECVNTWQATPVLMQADRKEQLPEYAVWLNEDSRFTNKGWFIQFCDPTLPEAGEGEAADRAGIAPPSGVDPEGSLDEGSAGDGE
;
A
#
# COMPACT_ATOMS: atom_id res chain seq x y z
N MET A 1 -44.92 -25.78 -23.01
CA MET A 1 -43.76 -26.68 -22.85
C MET A 1 -42.53 -25.79 -22.77
N SER A 2 -42.36 -25.14 -21.62
CA SER A 2 -41.35 -25.45 -20.59
C SER A 2 -39.92 -25.19 -21.05
N ASN A 3 -39.51 -23.94 -20.89
CA ASN A 3 -38.11 -23.56 -20.73
C ASN A 3 -37.77 -23.78 -19.25
N ASN A 4 -36.76 -24.61 -18.98
CA ASN A 4 -36.26 -24.87 -17.63
C ASN A 4 -34.95 -24.11 -17.40
N ASN A 5 -34.93 -23.46 -16.24
CA ASN A 5 -33.82 -22.85 -15.52
C ASN A 5 -32.54 -23.70 -15.49
N LEU A 6 -31.37 -23.03 -15.51
CA LEU A 6 -30.29 -23.33 -14.57
C LEU A 6 -29.35 -22.12 -14.43
N VAL A 7 -29.68 -21.25 -13.49
CA VAL A 7 -28.74 -20.38 -12.77
C VAL A 7 -28.35 -21.14 -11.51
N LEU A 8 -27.04 -21.30 -11.23
CA LEU A 8 -26.39 -21.33 -9.90
C LEU A 8 -25.07 -22.10 -9.95
N ALA A 9 -23.96 -21.38 -9.68
CA ALA A 9 -22.84 -21.85 -8.84
C ALA A 9 -21.79 -20.74 -8.69
N ILE A 10 -22.05 -19.74 -7.82
CA ILE A 10 -20.98 -19.05 -7.11
C ILE A 10 -21.14 -19.47 -5.65
N GLY A 11 -20.26 -20.38 -5.22
CA GLY A 11 -20.20 -20.85 -3.85
C GLY A 11 -19.61 -19.76 -2.97
N GLY A 12 -20.46 -19.00 -2.31
CA GLY A 12 -20.10 -18.22 -1.13
C GLY A 12 -19.86 -19.15 0.03
N LEU A 13 -18.62 -19.23 0.50
CA LEU A 13 -18.26 -19.97 1.70
C LEU A 13 -18.53 -19.08 2.91
N VAL A 14 -19.67 -19.35 3.55
CA VAL A 14 -20.02 -18.86 4.88
C VAL A 14 -19.23 -19.67 5.91
N ILE A 15 -18.37 -19.02 6.70
CA ILE A 15 -17.97 -19.55 8.01
C ILE A 15 -18.10 -18.44 9.05
N GLY A 16 -19.22 -18.48 9.76
CA GLY A 16 -19.29 -18.06 11.15
C GLY A 16 -19.83 -19.23 11.96
N VAL A 17 -19.01 -19.85 12.81
CA VAL A 17 -19.45 -20.62 13.98
C VAL A 17 -18.43 -20.40 15.10
N VAL A 18 -18.91 -19.79 16.18
CA VAL A 18 -18.23 -19.67 17.48
C VAL A 18 -18.63 -20.86 18.36
N ALA A 19 -17.64 -21.32 19.16
CA ALA A 19 -17.72 -22.13 20.38
C ALA A 19 -17.78 -23.67 20.27
N GLY A 20 -16.73 -24.31 20.82
CA GLY A 20 -16.90 -25.34 21.84
C GLY A 20 -16.64 -26.80 21.45
N ALA A 21 -15.37 -27.19 21.32
CA ALA A 21 -14.92 -28.55 21.64
C ALA A 21 -13.44 -28.52 22.04
N GLY A 22 -13.19 -28.67 23.34
CA GLY A 22 -11.85 -28.83 23.88
C GLY A 22 -11.27 -30.24 23.63
N VAL A 23 -9.94 -30.30 23.78
CA VAL A 23 -9.14 -31.49 24.16
C VAL A 23 -8.76 -32.49 23.05
N TYR A 24 -8.39 -32.10 21.83
CA TYR A 24 -7.76 -33.08 20.90
C TYR A 24 -6.61 -32.60 19.98
N ALA A 25 -6.03 -31.41 20.19
CA ALA A 25 -4.97 -30.90 19.28
C ALA A 25 -3.62 -30.60 19.97
N LEU A 26 -3.31 -31.26 21.09
CA LEU A 26 -1.97 -31.19 21.72
C LEU A 26 -0.99 -32.26 21.21
N THR A 27 -1.30 -33.01 20.14
CA THR A 27 -0.46 -34.15 19.70
C THR A 27 -0.31 -34.33 18.19
N SER A 28 -0.59 -33.33 17.35
CA SER A 28 -0.28 -33.42 15.91
C SER A 28 0.95 -32.59 15.57
N SER A 29 2.02 -33.28 15.21
CA SER A 29 3.30 -32.77 14.70
C SER A 29 3.11 -31.64 13.68
N PRO A 30 3.99 -30.62 13.64
CA PRO A 30 3.88 -29.53 12.70
C PRO A 30 4.11 -30.05 11.27
N GLU A 31 3.03 -30.17 10.52
CA GLU A 31 3.07 -30.25 9.07
C GLU A 31 3.59 -28.90 8.57
N THR A 32 4.76 -28.91 7.92
CA THR A 32 5.35 -27.73 7.31
C THR A 32 4.42 -27.25 6.22
N VAL A 33 3.56 -26.28 6.57
CA VAL A 33 2.86 -25.46 5.59
C VAL A 33 3.96 -24.70 4.85
N THR A 34 4.29 -25.19 3.66
CA THR A 34 5.01 -24.42 2.65
C THR A 34 4.14 -23.22 2.35
N VAL A 35 4.41 -22.11 3.04
CA VAL A 35 3.84 -20.80 2.73
C VAL A 35 4.28 -20.52 1.29
N ASN A 36 3.31 -20.55 0.38
CA ASN A 36 3.51 -20.11 -1.00
C ASN A 36 4.20 -18.76 -0.97
N GLU A 37 5.25 -18.68 -1.79
CA GLU A 37 6.12 -17.54 -2.02
C GLU A 37 5.36 -16.22 -1.85
N VAL A 38 5.85 -15.41 -0.92
CA VAL A 38 5.54 -13.99 -0.86
C VAL A 38 5.96 -13.44 -2.21
N HIS A 39 4.99 -13.17 -3.09
CA HIS A 39 5.24 -12.33 -4.25
C HIS A 39 5.74 -11.00 -3.70
N GLU A 40 7.05 -10.78 -3.79
CA GLU A 40 7.68 -9.50 -3.59
C GLU A 40 6.95 -8.50 -4.50
N VAL A 41 6.24 -7.57 -3.88
CA VAL A 41 5.70 -6.41 -4.57
C VAL A 41 6.88 -5.47 -4.79
N GLU A 42 7.73 -5.82 -5.76
CA GLU A 42 8.99 -5.17 -6.10
C GLU A 42 8.81 -3.89 -6.94
N LYS A 43 7.60 -3.31 -6.93
CA LYS A 43 7.36 -2.01 -7.55
C LYS A 43 6.72 -1.11 -6.52
N GLU A 44 7.40 -0.01 -6.24
CA GLU A 44 6.75 1.20 -5.72
C GLU A 44 5.60 1.50 -6.69
N LEU A 45 4.40 1.01 -6.34
CA LEU A 45 3.19 1.29 -7.10
C LEU A 45 3.08 2.81 -7.12
N THR A 46 3.22 3.37 -8.31
CA THR A 46 3.12 4.81 -8.48
C THR A 46 1.76 5.26 -7.95
N ALA A 47 1.63 6.52 -7.51
CA ALA A 47 0.34 7.04 -7.04
C ALA A 47 -0.80 6.81 -8.07
N GLU A 48 -0.44 6.78 -9.35
CA GLU A 48 -1.32 6.49 -10.48
C GLU A 48 -1.75 5.02 -10.54
N GLU A 49 -0.85 4.06 -10.28
CA GLU A 49 -1.19 2.63 -10.20
C GLU A 49 -1.99 2.30 -8.94
N LEU A 50 -1.69 2.97 -7.82
CA LEU A 50 -2.47 2.85 -6.59
C LEU A 50 -3.88 3.40 -6.78
N GLU A 51 -4.01 4.55 -7.46
CA GLU A 51 -5.30 5.15 -7.81
C GLU A 51 -6.06 4.26 -8.80
N ALA A 52 -5.39 3.65 -9.78
CA ALA A 52 -6.00 2.71 -10.71
C ALA A 52 -6.55 1.47 -9.99
N LEU A 53 -5.77 0.86 -9.09
CA LEU A 53 -6.21 -0.28 -8.28
C LEU A 53 -7.37 0.07 -7.34
N CYS A 54 -7.31 1.25 -6.71
CA CYS A 54 -8.41 1.77 -5.91
C CYS A 54 -9.65 2.04 -6.76
N SER A 55 -9.47 2.54 -8.00
CA SER A 55 -10.56 2.86 -8.91
C SER A 55 -11.29 1.61 -9.40
N ASP A 56 -10.58 0.50 -9.65
CA ASP A 56 -11.15 -0.77 -10.07
C ASP A 56 -11.96 -1.43 -8.95
N GLN A 57 -11.44 -1.44 -7.71
CA GLN A 57 -12.19 -1.95 -6.55
C GLN A 57 -13.45 -1.12 -6.28
N LEU A 58 -13.34 0.21 -6.32
CA LEU A 58 -14.48 1.11 -6.16
C LEU A 58 -15.44 1.06 -7.36
N ALA A 59 -14.98 0.74 -8.56
CA ALA A 59 -15.82 0.62 -9.74
C ALA A 59 -16.80 -0.56 -9.62
N GLY A 60 -16.34 -1.70 -9.08
CA GLY A 60 -17.18 -2.86 -8.80
C GLY A 60 -18.28 -2.57 -7.78
N GLU A 61 -17.92 -1.94 -6.66
CA GLU A 61 -18.88 -1.54 -5.62
C GLU A 61 -19.88 -0.48 -6.13
N ARG A 62 -19.40 0.50 -6.90
CA ARG A 62 -20.25 1.52 -7.54
C ARG A 62 -21.21 0.93 -8.56
N ALA A 63 -20.78 -0.03 -9.38
CA ALA A 63 -21.64 -0.70 -10.35
C ALA A 63 -22.76 -1.49 -9.66
N THR A 64 -22.42 -2.15 -8.54
CA THR A 64 -23.41 -2.88 -7.71
C THR A 64 -24.43 -1.92 -7.12
N LEU A 65 -23.98 -0.78 -6.58
CA LEU A 65 -24.85 0.25 -6.04
C LEU A 65 -25.75 0.89 -7.12
N GLN A 66 -25.22 1.15 -8.32
CA GLN A 66 -26.01 1.64 -9.44
C GLN A 66 -27.08 0.65 -9.88
N THR A 67 -26.76 -0.65 -9.86
CA THR A 67 -27.72 -1.72 -10.18
C THR A 67 -28.84 -1.78 -9.14
N ALA A 68 -28.51 -1.70 -7.86
CA ALA A 68 -29.49 -1.65 -6.78
C ALA A 68 -30.38 -0.39 -6.88
N GLN A 69 -29.80 0.78 -7.17
CA GLN A 69 -30.54 2.01 -7.39
C GLN A 69 -31.49 1.92 -8.60
N ALA A 70 -31.03 1.32 -9.70
CA ALA A 70 -31.87 1.12 -10.89
C ALA A 70 -33.06 0.20 -10.59
N LYS A 71 -32.86 -0.85 -9.78
CA LYS A 71 -33.93 -1.76 -9.33
C LYS A 71 -34.97 -1.03 -8.47
N VAL A 72 -34.56 -0.15 -7.56
CA VAL A 72 -35.49 0.68 -6.77
C VAL A 72 -36.32 1.58 -7.68
N VAL A 73 -35.69 2.27 -8.64
CA VAL A 73 -36.39 3.16 -9.58
C VAL A 73 -37.38 2.39 -10.45
N ASP A 74 -36.99 1.21 -10.95
CA ASP A 74 -37.84 0.36 -11.76
C ASP A 74 -39.06 -0.17 -10.97
N LEU A 75 -38.84 -0.69 -9.76
CA LEU A 75 -39.92 -1.16 -8.88
C LEU A 75 -40.88 -0.04 -8.50
N GLN A 76 -40.38 1.18 -8.22
CA GLN A 76 -41.21 2.35 -7.95
C GLN A 76 -42.09 2.69 -9.16
N SER A 77 -41.51 2.70 -10.36
CA SER A 77 -42.28 2.95 -11.59
C SER A 77 -43.35 1.89 -11.84
N GLN A 78 -43.06 0.61 -11.57
CA GLN A 78 -44.03 -0.47 -11.71
C GLN A 78 -45.17 -0.34 -10.68
N LEU A 79 -44.83 0.00 -9.43
CA LEU A 79 -45.81 0.25 -8.37
C LEU A 79 -46.74 1.40 -8.74
N ASP A 80 -46.20 2.55 -9.13
CA ASP A 80 -46.97 3.74 -9.52
C ASP A 80 -47.93 3.43 -10.68
N ALA A 81 -47.46 2.66 -11.67
CA ALA A 81 -48.28 2.25 -12.81
C ALA A 81 -49.45 1.34 -12.37
N ARG A 82 -49.20 0.36 -11.49
CA ARG A 82 -50.24 -0.56 -10.98
C ARG A 82 -51.24 0.12 -10.07
N GLU A 83 -50.80 1.03 -9.21
CA GLU A 83 -51.68 1.85 -8.38
C GLU A 83 -52.60 2.73 -9.24
N ALA A 84 -52.06 3.34 -10.31
CA ALA A 84 -52.84 4.13 -11.25
C ALA A 84 -53.85 3.29 -12.05
N GLU A 85 -53.48 2.09 -12.48
CA GLU A 85 -54.40 1.14 -13.14
C GLU A 85 -55.54 0.73 -12.21
N LEU A 86 -55.22 0.39 -10.97
CA LEU A 86 -56.21 0.02 -9.97
C LEU A 86 -57.16 1.19 -9.65
N ALA A 87 -56.65 2.42 -9.56
CA ALA A 87 -57.47 3.61 -9.38
C ALA A 87 -58.48 3.79 -10.54
N LYS A 88 -58.00 3.70 -11.79
CA LYS A 88 -58.87 3.77 -12.99
C LYS A 88 -59.92 2.67 -13.01
N MET A 89 -59.56 1.44 -12.62
CA MET A 89 -60.52 0.34 -12.57
C MET A 89 -61.56 0.51 -11.46
N LYS A 90 -61.21 1.15 -10.34
CA LYS A 90 -62.15 1.47 -9.25
C LYS A 90 -63.13 2.60 -9.62
N GLU A 91 -62.71 3.56 -10.44
CA GLU A 91 -63.59 4.64 -10.95
C GLU A 91 -64.61 4.14 -11.99
N GLY A 92 -64.25 3.13 -12.79
CA GLY A 92 -65.13 2.48 -13.77
C GLY A 92 -66.13 1.51 -13.14
N ALA A 93 -67.10 2.02 -12.37
CA ALA A 93 -68.07 1.17 -11.69
C ALA A 93 -69.02 0.41 -12.67
N GLU A 94 -68.85 -0.91 -12.76
CA GLU A 94 -69.69 -1.79 -13.57
C GLU A 94 -71.11 -1.92 -12.99
N LYS A 95 -72.13 -1.91 -13.86
CA LYS A 95 -73.55 -2.01 -13.46
C LYS A 95 -74.08 -3.45 -13.44
N ASP A 96 -73.44 -4.35 -14.18
CA ASP A 96 -73.77 -5.78 -14.23
C ASP A 96 -73.18 -6.55 -13.04
N GLU A 97 -73.99 -7.36 -12.36
CA GLU A 97 -73.58 -8.13 -11.18
C GLU A 97 -72.48 -9.16 -11.48
N ALA A 98 -72.58 -9.87 -12.61
CA ALA A 98 -71.54 -10.80 -13.06
C ALA A 98 -70.22 -10.10 -13.41
N LYS A 99 -70.29 -8.88 -13.98
CA LYS A 99 -69.09 -8.08 -14.29
C LYS A 99 -68.47 -7.47 -13.04
N ARG A 100 -69.27 -7.10 -12.03
CA ARG A 100 -68.77 -6.67 -10.71
C ARG A 100 -67.99 -7.77 -10.00
N ALA A 101 -68.49 -9.01 -10.01
CA ALA A 101 -67.79 -10.12 -9.39
C ALA A 101 -66.43 -10.38 -10.06
N ALA A 102 -66.38 -10.32 -11.40
CA ALA A 102 -65.14 -10.44 -12.15
C ALA A 102 -64.17 -9.27 -11.90
N ALA A 103 -64.68 -8.03 -11.83
CA ALA A 103 -63.89 -6.84 -11.51
C ALA A 103 -63.33 -6.89 -10.08
N ALA A 104 -64.13 -7.30 -9.09
CA ALA A 104 -63.69 -7.46 -7.70
C ALA A 104 -62.58 -8.51 -7.56
N LYS A 105 -62.63 -9.59 -8.35
CA LYS A 105 -61.55 -10.57 -8.39
C LYS A 105 -60.24 -9.94 -8.92
N LYS A 106 -60.32 -9.22 -10.05
CA LYS A 106 -59.16 -8.51 -10.62
C LYS A 106 -58.60 -7.43 -9.71
N TRP A 107 -59.46 -6.74 -8.94
CA TRP A 107 -59.01 -5.76 -7.95
C TRP A 107 -58.21 -6.44 -6.85
N ARG A 108 -58.69 -7.56 -6.31
CA ARG A 108 -57.92 -8.30 -5.30
C ARG A 108 -56.61 -8.85 -5.84
N GLU A 109 -56.59 -9.31 -7.09
CA GLU A 109 -55.36 -9.74 -7.77
C GLU A 109 -54.37 -8.57 -7.89
N MET A 110 -54.81 -7.38 -8.33
CA MET A 110 -53.96 -6.18 -8.40
C MET A 110 -53.53 -5.65 -7.02
N GLU A 111 -54.40 -5.69 -6.01
CA GLU A 111 -54.04 -5.31 -4.63
C GLU A 111 -52.94 -6.23 -4.08
N ALA A 112 -53.02 -7.54 -4.37
CA ALA A 112 -51.97 -8.49 -4.01
C ALA A 112 -50.66 -8.25 -4.79
N GLU A 113 -50.74 -7.89 -6.07
CA GLU A 113 -49.56 -7.52 -6.87
C GLU A 113 -48.90 -6.23 -6.34
N ILE A 114 -49.69 -5.20 -6.00
CA ILE A 114 -49.18 -3.96 -5.40
C ILE A 114 -48.50 -4.26 -4.07
N GLU A 115 -49.10 -5.07 -3.21
CA GLU A 115 -48.49 -5.43 -1.93
C GLU A 115 -47.17 -6.19 -2.12
N THR A 116 -47.11 -7.09 -3.11
CA THR A 116 -45.88 -7.79 -3.48
C THR A 116 -44.80 -6.80 -3.96
N LEU A 117 -45.16 -5.84 -4.82
CA LEU A 117 -44.25 -4.80 -5.31
C LEU A 117 -43.76 -3.88 -4.17
N ARG A 118 -44.62 -3.54 -3.20
CA ARG A 118 -44.22 -2.78 -2.00
C ARG A 118 -43.19 -3.53 -1.16
N SER A 119 -43.40 -4.83 -0.95
CA SER A 119 -42.44 -5.67 -0.23
C SER A 119 -41.09 -5.71 -0.97
N GLN A 120 -41.11 -5.93 -2.29
CA GLN A 120 -39.90 -5.96 -3.11
C GLN A 120 -39.16 -4.62 -3.13
N LEU A 121 -39.90 -3.51 -3.15
CA LEU A 121 -39.33 -2.17 -3.09
C LEU A 121 -38.65 -1.92 -1.74
N ALA A 122 -39.31 -2.26 -0.64
CA ALA A 122 -38.74 -2.12 0.70
C ALA A 122 -37.45 -2.94 0.87
N GLU A 123 -37.43 -4.18 0.35
CA GLU A 123 -36.22 -5.02 0.34
C GLU A 123 -35.10 -4.39 -0.50
N ALA A 124 -35.42 -3.87 -1.69
CA ALA A 124 -34.43 -3.24 -2.56
C ALA A 124 -33.88 -1.92 -1.99
N GLU A 125 -34.71 -1.13 -1.29
CA GLU A 125 -34.27 0.08 -0.58
C GLU A 125 -33.34 -0.26 0.58
N GLN A 126 -33.66 -1.31 1.35
CA GLN A 126 -32.80 -1.80 2.41
C GLN A 126 -31.45 -2.29 1.87
N GLU A 127 -31.45 -3.02 0.76
CA GLU A 127 -30.23 -3.48 0.07
C GLU A 127 -29.36 -2.28 -0.34
N ARG A 128 -29.94 -1.28 -1.02
CA ARG A 128 -29.24 -0.04 -1.38
C ARG A 128 -28.63 0.66 -0.17
N ASP A 129 -29.41 0.82 0.90
CA ASP A 129 -28.97 1.55 2.09
C ASP A 129 -27.84 0.82 2.81
N SER A 130 -27.88 -0.52 2.84
CA SER A 130 -26.78 -1.33 3.37
C SER A 130 -25.49 -1.18 2.56
N LEU A 131 -25.58 -1.24 1.22
CA LEU A 131 -24.43 -1.02 0.32
C LEU A 131 -23.85 0.40 0.47
N LEU A 132 -24.68 1.42 0.72
CA LEU A 132 -24.20 2.77 0.98
C LEU A 132 -23.40 2.89 2.28
N VAL A 133 -23.76 2.12 3.31
CA VAL A 133 -23.02 2.10 4.57
C VAL A 133 -21.69 1.37 4.38
N GLU A 134 -21.71 0.19 3.75
CA GLU A 134 -20.50 -0.59 3.44
C GLU A 134 -19.50 0.24 2.62
N LEU A 135 -19.96 0.90 1.55
CA LEU A 135 -19.11 1.76 0.72
C LEU A 135 -18.50 2.93 1.51
N LYS A 136 -19.22 3.50 2.48
CA LYS A 136 -18.66 4.56 3.34
C LYS A 136 -17.58 4.01 4.27
N GLU A 137 -17.80 2.82 4.83
CA GLU A 137 -16.81 2.17 5.69
C GLU A 137 -15.55 1.77 4.92
N THR A 138 -15.68 1.28 3.68
CA THR A 138 -14.52 0.94 2.83
C THR A 138 -13.72 2.19 2.51
N VAL A 139 -14.36 3.30 2.15
CA VAL A 139 -13.69 4.59 1.92
C VAL A 139 -12.91 5.05 3.15
N VAL A 140 -13.51 5.02 4.35
CA VAL A 140 -12.82 5.42 5.59
C VAL A 140 -11.62 4.51 5.90
N LYS A 141 -11.75 3.19 5.67
CA LYS A 141 -10.64 2.24 5.85
C LYS A 141 -9.50 2.51 4.87
N LEU A 142 -9.81 2.78 3.61
CA LEU A 142 -8.82 3.10 2.57
C LEU A 142 -8.09 4.41 2.89
N GLU A 143 -8.80 5.47 3.31
CA GLU A 143 -8.18 6.72 3.76
C GLU A 143 -7.22 6.52 4.94
N ALA A 144 -7.59 5.67 5.90
CA ALA A 144 -6.73 5.34 7.03
C ALA A 144 -5.47 4.57 6.58
N GLN A 145 -5.60 3.63 5.64
CA GLN A 145 -4.48 2.90 5.07
C GLN A 145 -3.53 3.82 4.29
N ILE A 146 -4.06 4.72 3.45
CA ILE A 146 -3.25 5.72 2.71
C ILE A 146 -2.41 6.53 3.70
N LYS A 147 -3.03 7.05 4.76
CA LYS A 147 -2.33 7.85 5.77
C LYS A 147 -1.25 7.06 6.52
N GLU A 148 -1.48 5.79 6.79
CA GLU A 148 -0.47 4.95 7.43
C GLU A 148 0.70 4.66 6.47
N THR A 149 0.41 4.33 5.21
CA THR A 149 1.43 4.14 4.17
C THR A 149 2.28 5.40 4.00
N GLU A 150 1.67 6.59 3.89
CA GLU A 150 2.40 7.86 3.83
C GLU A 150 3.35 8.06 5.01
N ARG A 151 2.91 7.69 6.23
CA ARG A 151 3.76 7.77 7.43
C ARG A 151 4.93 6.79 7.37
N GLN A 152 4.70 5.58 6.88
CA GLN A 152 5.76 4.59 6.73
C GLN A 152 6.77 5.02 5.65
N THR A 153 6.30 5.54 4.51
CA THR A 153 7.18 6.12 3.48
C THR A 153 8.00 7.28 4.02
N GLN A 154 7.39 8.21 4.76
CA GLN A 154 8.13 9.32 5.39
C GLN A 154 9.17 8.84 6.41
N ARG A 155 8.85 7.79 7.18
CA ARG A 155 9.81 7.17 8.11
C ARG A 155 10.95 6.51 7.35
N ALA A 156 10.66 5.73 6.31
CA ALA A 156 11.65 5.07 5.48
C ALA A 156 12.60 6.08 4.82
N GLU A 157 12.06 7.15 4.22
CA GLU A 157 12.84 8.25 3.64
C GLU A 157 13.74 8.93 4.68
N ARG A 158 13.21 9.17 5.88
CA ARG A 158 14.00 9.73 6.98
C ARG A 158 15.14 8.79 7.38
N TYR A 159 14.87 7.51 7.57
CA TYR A 159 15.91 6.53 7.93
C TYR A 159 16.96 6.35 6.82
N LYS A 160 16.53 6.40 5.56
CA LYS A 160 17.40 6.37 4.39
C LYS A 160 18.32 7.60 4.37
N ALA A 161 17.79 8.79 4.60
CA ALA A 161 18.58 10.02 4.72
C ALA A 161 19.58 9.98 5.90
N GLU A 162 19.14 9.53 7.08
CA GLU A 162 20.01 9.38 8.26
C GLU A 162 21.12 8.33 7.99
N SER A 163 20.80 7.21 7.32
CA SER A 163 21.76 6.18 6.92
C SER A 163 22.81 6.72 5.93
N HIS A 164 22.38 7.43 4.88
CA HIS A 164 23.32 8.04 3.92
C HIS A 164 24.23 9.06 4.58
N GLN A 165 23.70 9.85 5.51
CA GLN A 165 24.49 10.79 6.26
C GLN A 165 25.56 10.06 7.09
N ASN A 166 25.20 8.97 7.78
CA ASN A 166 26.15 8.17 8.56
C ASN A 166 27.24 7.55 7.67
N LEU A 167 26.86 6.95 6.53
CA LEU A 167 27.83 6.38 5.57
C LEU A 167 28.76 7.45 5.01
N TRP A 168 28.23 8.61 4.62
CA TRP A 168 29.05 9.73 4.15
C TRP A 168 30.03 10.23 5.22
N THR A 169 29.57 10.37 6.47
CA THR A 169 30.46 10.82 7.56
C THR A 169 31.58 9.82 7.83
N THR A 170 31.31 8.51 7.68
CA THR A 170 32.30 7.44 7.83
C THR A 170 33.32 7.50 6.70
N PHE A 171 32.85 7.56 5.45
CA PHE A 171 33.70 7.73 4.27
C PHE A 171 34.60 8.96 4.36
N MET A 172 34.05 10.10 4.78
CA MET A 172 34.83 11.33 4.99
C MET A 172 35.88 11.20 6.10
N ALA A 173 35.56 10.50 7.19
CA ALA A 173 36.51 10.26 8.27
C ALA A 173 37.67 9.38 7.80
N GLU A 174 37.38 8.29 7.08
CA GLU A 174 38.38 7.40 6.48
C GLU A 174 39.25 8.15 5.47
N ALA A 175 38.64 8.91 4.55
CA ALA A 175 39.35 9.73 3.58
C ALA A 175 40.31 10.73 4.24
N LYS A 176 39.89 11.37 5.34
CA LYS A 176 40.77 12.27 6.12
C LYS A 176 41.95 11.53 6.71
N VAL A 177 41.74 10.34 7.27
CA VAL A 177 42.82 9.53 7.85
C VAL A 177 43.82 9.10 6.77
N ASP A 178 43.34 8.66 5.61
CA ASP A 178 44.19 8.17 4.52
C ASP A 178 44.99 9.28 3.84
N ILE A 179 44.36 10.43 3.57
CA ILE A 179 45.03 11.56 2.92
C ILE A 179 45.98 12.28 3.89
N CYS A 180 45.56 12.43 5.15
CA CYS A 180 46.25 13.21 6.19
C CYS A 180 47.05 12.33 7.16
N ASP A 181 47.77 11.33 6.64
CA ASP A 181 48.50 10.31 7.40
C ASP A 181 49.61 10.86 8.34
N ARG A 182 50.17 12.05 8.07
CA ARG A 182 51.36 12.57 8.76
C ARG A 182 51.31 14.07 9.05
N GLY A 183 51.56 14.43 10.31
CA GLY A 183 51.77 15.82 10.69
C GLY A 183 51.62 16.13 12.18
N THR A 184 51.85 17.40 12.52
CA THR A 184 51.42 17.97 13.80
C THR A 184 49.92 18.24 13.76
N ARG A 185 49.24 18.36 14.91
CA ARG A 185 47.81 18.72 14.99
C ARG A 185 47.38 19.87 14.07
N ARG A 186 48.12 20.99 14.08
CA ARG A 186 47.88 22.15 13.19
C ARG A 186 47.96 21.85 11.69
N ARG A 187 48.73 20.82 11.30
CA ARG A 187 48.83 20.36 9.90
C ARG A 187 47.65 19.47 9.55
N HIS A 188 47.18 18.63 10.47
CA HIS A 188 45.98 17.82 10.27
C HIS A 188 44.75 18.70 10.13
N ASP A 189 44.59 19.72 10.98
CA ASP A 189 43.46 20.65 10.88
C ASP A 189 43.37 21.29 9.47
N LYS A 190 44.51 21.82 8.97
CA LYS A 190 44.59 22.38 7.60
C LYS A 190 44.44 21.34 6.49
N CYS A 191 44.79 20.09 6.75
CA CYS A 191 44.65 19.01 5.79
C CYS A 191 43.19 18.57 5.70
N HIS A 192 42.49 18.46 6.83
CA HIS A 192 41.06 18.16 6.89
C HIS A 192 40.25 19.25 6.19
N GLU A 193 40.54 20.53 6.44
CA GLU A 193 39.89 21.65 5.73
C GLU A 193 40.06 21.53 4.21
N ALA A 194 41.26 21.17 3.73
CA ALA A 194 41.49 20.99 2.31
C ALA A 194 40.81 19.74 1.72
N VAL A 195 40.66 18.67 2.50
CA VAL A 195 39.92 17.48 2.08
C VAL A 195 38.43 17.80 2.00
N ASP A 196 37.88 18.53 2.98
CA ASP A 196 36.49 18.98 2.97
C ASP A 196 36.21 19.84 1.72
N GLU A 197 37.06 20.83 1.44
CA GLU A 197 36.94 21.68 0.25
C GLU A 197 37.04 20.89 -1.05
N ALA A 198 37.94 19.91 -1.14
CA ALA A 198 38.10 19.08 -2.34
C ALA A 198 36.89 18.16 -2.59
N MET A 199 36.28 17.64 -1.53
CA MET A 199 35.10 16.76 -1.60
C MET A 199 33.84 17.55 -1.97
N ASP A 200 33.70 18.77 -1.45
CA ASP A 200 32.58 19.66 -1.77
C ASP A 200 32.68 20.20 -3.21
N ALA A 201 33.87 20.62 -3.64
CA ALA A 201 34.08 21.21 -4.97
C ALA A 201 33.81 20.24 -6.13
N ALA A 202 33.99 18.94 -5.91
CA ALA A 202 33.81 17.91 -6.94
C ALA A 202 32.40 17.28 -6.96
N GLY A 203 31.46 17.77 -6.15
CA GLY A 203 30.10 17.20 -6.07
C GLY A 203 30.11 15.72 -5.65
N VAL A 204 31.14 15.31 -4.90
CA VAL A 204 31.38 13.90 -4.57
C VAL A 204 30.24 13.34 -3.73
N LYS A 205 29.70 14.16 -2.83
CA LYS A 205 28.63 13.75 -1.92
C LYS A 205 27.37 13.32 -2.65
N ASP A 206 26.94 14.06 -3.66
CA ASP A 206 25.71 13.75 -4.40
C ASP A 206 25.88 12.46 -5.19
N ARG A 207 27.03 12.28 -5.86
CA ARG A 207 27.39 11.03 -6.56
C ARG A 207 27.57 9.86 -5.62
N PHE A 208 28.06 10.10 -4.40
CA PHE A 208 28.18 9.08 -3.37
C PHE A 208 26.80 8.59 -2.93
N ILE A 209 25.88 9.52 -2.67
CA ILE A 209 24.49 9.21 -2.31
C ILE A 209 23.80 8.45 -3.45
N GLU A 210 24.01 8.86 -4.70
CA GLU A 210 23.48 8.15 -5.87
C GLU A 210 23.96 6.68 -5.93
N CYS A 211 25.25 6.43 -5.69
CA CYS A 211 25.79 5.07 -5.67
C CYS A 211 25.32 4.20 -4.51
N VAL A 212 25.09 4.81 -3.34
CA VAL A 212 24.53 4.10 -2.20
C VAL A 212 23.04 3.82 -2.43
N ASN A 213 22.31 4.74 -3.06
CA ASN A 213 20.89 4.59 -3.40
C ASN A 213 20.63 3.42 -4.34
N THR A 214 21.49 3.22 -5.34
CA THR A 214 21.34 2.13 -6.33
C THR A 214 21.85 0.79 -5.80
N TRP A 215 22.36 0.75 -4.57
CA TRP A 215 22.91 -0.44 -3.91
C TRP A 215 24.01 -1.18 -4.68
N GLN A 216 24.61 -0.54 -5.69
CA GLN A 216 25.57 -1.18 -6.57
C GLN A 216 26.94 -1.36 -5.91
N ALA A 217 27.46 -0.29 -5.29
CA ALA A 217 28.72 -0.29 -4.56
C ALA A 217 28.88 1.00 -3.74
N THR A 218 29.44 0.88 -2.53
CA THR A 218 29.92 2.05 -1.78
C THR A 218 31.18 2.60 -2.46
N PRO A 219 31.23 3.90 -2.81
CA PRO A 219 32.42 4.49 -3.41
C PRO A 219 33.65 4.35 -2.52
N VAL A 220 34.81 4.13 -3.14
CA VAL A 220 36.08 3.89 -2.44
C VAL A 220 37.11 4.93 -2.85
N LEU A 221 37.82 5.46 -1.86
CA LEU A 221 38.97 6.33 -2.08
C LEU A 221 40.20 5.47 -2.41
N MET A 222 40.86 5.77 -3.53
CA MET A 222 42.06 5.05 -3.96
C MET A 222 43.17 6.01 -4.37
N GLN A 223 44.41 5.53 -4.26
CA GLN A 223 45.60 6.26 -4.68
C GLN A 223 46.18 5.58 -5.93
N ALA A 224 46.46 6.35 -6.98
CA ALA A 224 47.11 5.87 -8.19
C ALA A 224 48.24 6.80 -8.62
N ASP A 225 49.15 6.26 -9.43
CA ASP A 225 50.19 7.05 -10.06
C ASP A 225 49.56 7.95 -11.14
N ARG A 226 49.96 9.22 -11.20
CA ARG A 226 49.36 10.24 -12.08
C ARG A 226 49.44 9.96 -13.59
N LYS A 227 50.18 8.92 -13.99
CA LYS A 227 50.33 8.50 -15.39
C LYS A 227 49.41 7.33 -15.75
N GLU A 228 48.69 6.79 -14.77
CA GLU A 228 47.76 5.69 -14.98
C GLU A 228 46.42 6.22 -15.49
N GLN A 229 45.79 5.44 -16.36
CA GLN A 229 44.48 5.74 -16.87
C GLN A 229 43.46 5.39 -15.80
N LEU A 230 42.64 6.38 -15.40
CA LEU A 230 41.58 6.16 -14.43
C LEU A 230 40.55 5.15 -14.97
N PRO A 231 39.95 4.33 -14.09
CA PRO A 231 38.76 3.57 -14.43
C PRO A 231 37.61 4.49 -14.87
N GLU A 232 36.65 3.95 -15.60
CA GLU A 232 35.61 4.70 -16.33
C GLU A 232 34.77 5.63 -15.44
N TYR A 233 34.48 5.22 -14.20
CA TYR A 233 33.66 5.99 -13.24
C TYR A 233 34.47 6.60 -12.09
N ALA A 234 35.79 6.74 -12.27
CA ALA A 234 36.64 7.40 -11.28
C ALA A 234 36.75 8.91 -11.50
N VAL A 235 36.89 9.67 -10.41
CA VAL A 235 37.16 11.12 -10.45
C VAL A 235 38.36 11.46 -9.58
N TRP A 236 39.30 12.22 -10.13
CA TRP A 236 40.40 12.79 -9.38
C TRP A 236 39.89 13.81 -8.35
N LEU A 237 40.43 13.75 -7.13
CA LEU A 237 40.22 14.81 -6.15
C LEU A 237 40.90 16.10 -6.59
N ASN A 238 40.28 17.24 -6.30
CA ASN A 238 40.81 18.54 -6.69
C ASN A 238 42.27 18.71 -6.18
N GLU A 239 43.16 19.09 -7.09
CA GLU A 239 44.61 19.17 -6.89
C GLU A 239 45.08 20.53 -6.36
N ASP A 240 44.18 21.49 -6.18
CA ASP A 240 44.52 22.86 -5.77
C ASP A 240 45.22 22.91 -4.39
N SER A 241 45.08 21.85 -3.59
CA SER A 241 45.75 21.71 -2.31
C SER A 241 47.00 20.82 -2.37
N ARG A 242 48.05 21.26 -1.66
CA ARG A 242 49.28 20.48 -1.43
C ARG A 242 49.07 19.15 -0.68
N PHE A 243 47.87 18.92 -0.14
CA PHE A 243 47.53 17.73 0.62
C PHE A 243 46.86 16.66 -0.24
N THR A 244 46.07 17.06 -1.24
CA THR A 244 45.30 16.19 -2.14
C THR A 244 46.05 15.87 -3.43
N ASN A 245 47.14 16.56 -3.73
CA ASN A 245 47.96 16.38 -4.93
C ASN A 245 48.67 15.01 -5.05
N LYS A 246 48.49 14.05 -4.13
CA LYS A 246 49.20 12.75 -4.18
C LYS A 246 48.59 11.72 -5.15
N GLY A 247 47.74 12.15 -6.08
CA GLY A 247 47.06 11.24 -7.02
C GLY A 247 45.95 10.45 -6.33
N TRP A 248 45.08 11.14 -5.60
CA TRP A 248 43.90 10.53 -5.00
C TRP A 248 42.71 10.65 -5.95
N PHE A 249 42.00 9.54 -6.14
CA PHE A 249 40.76 9.51 -6.90
C PHE A 249 39.71 8.70 -6.16
N ILE A 250 38.45 8.97 -6.46
CA ILE A 250 37.30 8.25 -5.90
C ILE A 250 36.71 7.42 -7.01
N GLN A 251 36.58 6.12 -6.78
CA GLN A 251 35.87 5.23 -7.67
C GLN A 251 34.39 5.22 -7.29
N PHE A 252 33.53 5.65 -8.20
CA PHE A 252 32.08 5.54 -8.05
C PHE A 252 31.54 4.24 -8.64
N CYS A 253 30.29 3.94 -8.32
CA CYS A 253 29.49 2.91 -8.95
C CYS A 253 29.28 3.18 -10.45
N ASP A 254 28.92 2.12 -11.17
CA ASP A 254 28.59 2.16 -12.59
C ASP A 254 27.08 2.31 -12.79
N PRO A 255 26.58 3.47 -13.25
CA PRO A 255 25.16 3.72 -13.42
C PRO A 255 24.49 2.86 -14.51
N THR A 256 25.27 2.10 -15.30
CA THR A 256 24.75 1.24 -16.38
C THR A 256 24.51 -0.21 -15.94
N LEU A 257 24.99 -0.61 -14.76
CA LEU A 257 24.71 -1.91 -14.19
C LEU A 257 23.30 -1.95 -13.57
N PRO A 258 22.58 -3.09 -13.63
CA PRO A 258 21.30 -3.21 -12.94
C PRO A 258 21.50 -3.01 -11.43
N GLU A 259 20.53 -2.36 -10.78
CA GLU A 259 20.48 -2.24 -9.32
C GLU A 259 20.54 -3.64 -8.70
N ALA A 260 21.41 -3.82 -7.69
CA ALA A 260 21.48 -5.10 -7.00
C ALA A 260 20.19 -5.27 -6.19
N GLY A 261 19.50 -6.41 -6.34
CA GLY A 261 18.32 -6.69 -5.52
C GLY A 261 18.67 -6.62 -4.03
N GLU A 262 17.73 -6.20 -3.18
CA GLU A 262 17.96 -5.89 -1.75
C GLU A 262 18.65 -7.06 -1.00
N GLY A 263 18.41 -8.31 -1.42
CA GLY A 263 19.05 -9.51 -0.86
C GLY A 263 20.53 -9.68 -1.22
N GLU A 264 20.99 -9.19 -2.37
CA GLU A 264 22.38 -9.34 -2.83
C GLU A 264 23.27 -8.16 -2.37
N ALA A 265 22.64 -7.00 -2.12
CA ALA A 265 23.29 -5.80 -1.61
C ALA A 265 23.70 -5.91 -0.12
N ALA A 266 22.85 -6.53 0.72
CA ALA A 266 23.13 -6.73 2.14
C ALA A 266 24.37 -7.63 2.37
N ASP A 267 24.50 -8.70 1.58
CA ASP A 267 25.65 -9.61 1.64
C ASP A 267 26.96 -8.97 1.15
N ARG A 268 26.90 -8.04 0.18
CA ARG A 268 28.07 -7.30 -0.32
C ARG A 268 28.52 -6.16 0.57
N ALA A 269 27.57 -5.45 1.21
CA ALA A 269 27.87 -4.33 2.09
C ALA A 269 28.34 -4.77 3.49
N GLY A 270 28.27 -6.07 3.82
CA GLY A 270 28.56 -6.57 5.17
C GLY A 270 27.59 -6.03 6.22
N ILE A 271 26.45 -5.48 5.79
CA ILE A 271 25.40 -4.97 6.65
C ILE A 271 24.51 -6.17 6.95
N ALA A 272 24.74 -6.80 8.12
CA ALA A 272 23.83 -7.81 8.61
C ALA A 272 22.40 -7.24 8.62
N PRO A 273 21.39 -7.99 8.14
CA PRO A 273 20.00 -7.56 8.26
C PRO A 273 19.72 -7.25 9.74
N PRO A 274 18.91 -6.24 10.07
CA PRO A 274 18.55 -5.93 11.45
C PRO A 274 17.89 -7.18 12.04
N SER A 275 18.66 -7.92 12.83
CA SER A 275 18.19 -9.07 13.56
C SER A 275 17.19 -8.59 14.60
N GLY A 276 15.91 -8.93 14.41
CA GLY A 276 14.90 -8.93 15.46
C GLY A 276 14.61 -7.56 16.06
N VAL A 277 13.66 -6.84 15.47
CA VAL A 277 12.81 -5.96 16.28
C VAL A 277 11.72 -6.85 16.86
N ASP A 278 11.97 -7.38 18.05
CA ASP A 278 10.94 -8.03 18.88
C ASP A 278 9.86 -6.99 19.22
N PRO A 279 8.58 -7.22 18.90
CA PRO A 279 7.49 -6.37 19.34
C PRO A 279 6.97 -6.86 20.69
N GLU A 280 7.78 -6.75 21.75
CA GLU A 280 7.29 -6.92 23.13
C GLU A 280 7.74 -5.74 24.00
N GLY A 281 7.06 -4.61 23.84
CA GLY A 281 7.02 -3.52 24.79
C GLY A 281 5.79 -3.65 25.68
N SER A 282 5.97 -4.35 26.79
CA SER A 282 4.99 -4.62 27.84
C SER A 282 4.36 -3.37 28.45
N LEU A 283 3.06 -3.52 28.75
CA LEU A 283 2.23 -2.85 29.76
C LEU A 283 3.01 -2.09 30.86
N ASP A 284 2.60 -0.85 31.09
CA ASP A 284 2.64 -0.25 32.43
C ASP A 284 1.29 0.44 32.69
N GLU A 285 0.38 -0.33 33.31
CA GLU A 285 -0.75 0.20 34.07
C GLU A 285 -0.24 0.55 35.48
N GLY A 286 -0.32 1.83 35.84
CA GLY A 286 -0.17 2.29 37.22
C GLY A 286 -0.64 3.74 37.30
N SER A 287 -1.42 4.17 38.28
CA SER A 287 -1.97 3.55 39.47
C SER A 287 -3.12 4.45 39.91
N ALA A 288 -4.18 3.84 40.42
CA ALA A 288 -5.18 4.52 41.23
C ALA A 288 -4.49 5.24 42.41
N GLY A 289 -5.03 6.41 42.76
CA GLY A 289 -4.71 7.17 43.96
C GLY A 289 -6.00 7.73 44.55
N ASP A 290 -6.69 6.91 45.33
CA ASP A 290 -7.70 7.33 46.30
C ASP A 290 -7.02 7.44 47.68
N GLY A 291 -7.35 8.50 48.42
CA GLY A 291 -7.26 8.54 49.89
C GLY A 291 -6.42 9.66 50.50
N GLU A 292 -7.03 10.82 50.73
CA GLU A 292 -7.42 11.32 52.07
C GLU A 292 -8.44 12.48 51.96
#